data_AF-F6GKA5-F1
#
_entry.id   AF-F6GKA5-F1
#
_cell.length_a   1.000
_cell.length_b   1.000
_cell.length_c   1.000
_cell.angle_alpha   90.00
_cell.angle_beta   90.00
_cell.angle_gamma   90.00
#
_symmetry.space_group_name_H-M   'P 1'
#
loop_
_entity.id
_entity.type
_entity.pdbx_description
1 polymer ?
#
loop_
_entity_poly.entity_id
_entity_poly.type
_entity_poly.pdbx_seq_one_letter_code
_entity_poly.pdbx_strand_id
1 'polypeptide(L)'
;MKRIFKLILILLAPIFSYSQDWQYYVGNNAFDGEFKSASIQGLSDNYPYVNPLLNVNVWNEKTLNFHIKNSGFSQEGTMHSILFLPNIEPKVIYYVGNINISSDGKTIFLKSFKTDYVKNISLINFLEILKKASKIDVRVKTEFGNYDIHFNMDGYADALTKVLTKNFIRNSNLTNVDIQKNSDLILKNISDHISKENEGINKIKSLLLNIGVEENEISDAAKNLKIKLDEYNIEVNELSRIEPKINFLKNLNLVLYDSKNMKITSVLLDIPNFLNKLKKEKN
;
A
#
# COMPACT_ATOMS: atom_id res chain seq x y z
N MET A 1 14.07 23.28 -47.42
CA MET A 1 13.24 22.25 -46.74
C MET A 1 14.03 21.04 -46.26
N LYS A 2 14.75 20.28 -47.12
CA LYS A 2 15.52 19.07 -46.69
C LYS A 2 16.57 19.32 -45.58
N ARG A 3 17.19 20.51 -45.52
CA ARG A 3 18.16 20.88 -44.46
C ARG A 3 17.49 21.24 -43.13
N ILE A 4 16.28 21.81 -43.15
CA ILE A 4 15.48 22.13 -41.95
C ILE A 4 14.97 20.83 -41.32
N PHE A 5 14.56 19.85 -42.14
CA PHE A 5 14.12 18.54 -41.66
C PHE A 5 15.22 17.76 -40.93
N LYS A 6 16.48 17.87 -41.38
CA LYS A 6 17.65 17.26 -40.70
C LYS A 6 17.95 17.92 -39.34
N LEU A 7 17.72 19.23 -39.21
CA LEU A 7 17.90 19.97 -37.95
C LEU A 7 16.82 19.61 -36.92
N ILE A 8 15.58 19.41 -37.36
CA ILE A 8 14.47 18.96 -36.49
C ILE A 8 14.73 17.53 -35.97
N LEU A 9 15.30 16.65 -36.79
CA LEU A 9 15.64 15.27 -36.40
C LEU A 9 16.76 15.21 -35.34
N ILE A 10 17.68 16.18 -35.32
CA ILE A 10 18.79 16.27 -34.34
C ILE A 10 18.32 16.92 -33.02
N LEU A 11 17.35 17.83 -33.07
CA LEU A 11 16.75 18.44 -31.87
C LEU A 11 15.83 17.47 -31.09
N LEU A 12 15.32 16.42 -31.72
CA LEU A 12 14.56 15.34 -31.09
C LEU A 12 15.46 14.23 -30.50
N ALA A 13 16.77 14.31 -30.70
CA ALA A 13 17.71 13.24 -30.34
C ALA A 13 18.08 13.11 -28.84
N PRO A 14 17.77 14.03 -27.90
CA PRO A 14 18.00 13.77 -26.48
C PRO A 14 16.70 13.54 -25.70
N ILE A 15 15.67 12.92 -26.29
CA ILE A 15 14.57 12.31 -25.52
C ILE A 15 14.87 10.83 -25.23
N PHE A 16 16.15 10.43 -25.22
CA PHE A 16 16.58 9.19 -24.57
C PHE A 16 16.45 9.35 -23.05
N SER A 17 15.19 9.40 -22.64
CA SER A 17 14.57 8.92 -21.43
C SER A 17 15.57 8.44 -20.39
N TYR A 18 15.68 9.19 -19.29
CA TYR A 18 16.02 8.64 -17.98
C TYR A 18 14.87 7.74 -17.49
N SER A 19 14.46 6.76 -18.31
CA SER A 19 13.47 5.76 -17.97
C SER A 19 14.13 4.76 -17.04
N GLN A 20 13.48 4.49 -15.91
CA GLN A 20 13.85 3.35 -15.09
C GLN A 20 13.42 2.08 -15.84
N ASP A 21 14.39 1.28 -16.27
CA ASP A 21 14.13 0.04 -17.01
C ASP A 21 14.62 -1.17 -16.23
N TRP A 22 13.88 -2.27 -16.32
CA TRP A 22 14.27 -3.53 -15.71
C TRP A 22 15.47 -4.16 -16.42
N GLN A 23 16.56 -4.29 -15.69
CA GLN A 23 17.79 -4.95 -16.14
C GLN A 23 17.76 -6.43 -15.77
N TYR A 24 18.09 -7.29 -16.72
CA TYR A 24 18.18 -8.74 -16.52
C TYR A 24 19.63 -9.20 -16.64
N TYR A 25 20.04 -10.07 -15.73
CA TYR A 25 21.39 -10.60 -15.66
C TYR A 25 21.38 -12.09 -15.30
N VAL A 26 22.26 -12.85 -15.95
CA VAL A 26 22.57 -14.24 -15.62
C VAL A 26 24.03 -14.30 -15.20
N GLY A 27 24.30 -14.91 -14.06
CA GLY A 27 25.64 -15.04 -13.52
C GLY A 27 25.87 -16.38 -12.85
N ASN A 28 27.09 -16.56 -12.35
CA ASN A 28 27.52 -17.75 -11.63
C ASN A 28 28.55 -17.35 -10.55
N ASN A 29 28.53 -18.05 -9.42
CA ASN A 29 29.56 -18.00 -8.40
C ASN A 29 30.07 -19.43 -8.11
N ALA A 30 31.38 -19.58 -7.88
CA ALA A 30 32.00 -20.85 -7.51
C ALA A 30 31.38 -21.50 -6.25
N PHE A 31 30.80 -20.71 -5.34
CA PHE A 31 30.19 -21.22 -4.10
C PHE A 31 28.69 -21.45 -4.24
N ASP A 32 27.97 -20.48 -4.81
CA ASP A 32 26.51 -20.46 -4.81
C ASP A 32 25.89 -20.97 -6.11
N GLY A 33 26.71 -21.24 -7.14
CA GLY A 33 26.27 -21.70 -8.45
C GLY A 33 25.63 -20.60 -9.30
N GLU A 34 24.77 -21.02 -10.22
CA GLU A 34 24.14 -20.14 -11.21
C GLU A 34 23.00 -19.33 -10.59
N PHE A 35 22.85 -18.09 -11.06
CA PHE A 35 21.72 -17.25 -10.69
C PHE A 35 21.18 -16.43 -11.85
N LYS A 36 19.88 -16.15 -11.74
CA LYS A 36 19.17 -15.22 -12.61
C LYS A 36 18.67 -14.08 -11.76
N SER A 37 18.86 -12.86 -12.25
CA SER A 37 18.55 -11.64 -11.51
C SER A 37 17.83 -10.66 -12.42
N ALA A 38 16.82 -9.99 -11.88
CA ALA A 38 16.19 -8.83 -12.46
C ALA A 38 16.22 -7.69 -11.45
N SER A 39 16.55 -6.49 -11.90
CA SER A 39 16.59 -5.32 -11.04
C SER A 39 16.21 -4.04 -11.74
N ILE A 40 15.76 -3.07 -10.95
CA ILE A 40 15.49 -1.72 -11.41
C ILE A 40 16.06 -0.72 -10.41
N GLN A 41 16.61 0.37 -10.94
CA GLN A 41 17.05 1.50 -10.14
C GLN A 41 15.86 2.44 -9.87
N GLY A 42 15.61 2.70 -8.59
CA GLY A 42 14.60 3.62 -8.10
C GLY A 42 15.10 5.06 -8.06
N LEU A 43 14.19 5.98 -7.75
CA LEU A 43 14.46 7.39 -7.47
C LEU A 43 14.17 7.66 -6.00
N SER A 44 15.04 8.41 -5.33
CA SER A 44 14.79 8.95 -3.98
C SER A 44 15.39 10.33 -3.86
N ASP A 45 14.70 11.22 -3.16
CA ASP A 45 15.18 12.59 -2.89
C ASP A 45 16.14 12.65 -1.68
N ASN A 46 16.41 11.51 -1.03
CA ASN A 46 17.17 11.45 0.21
C ASN A 46 18.66 11.15 -0.03
N TYR A 47 19.50 12.18 -0.05
CA TYR A 47 20.96 12.01 -0.11
C TYR A 47 21.50 11.28 1.15
N PRO A 48 22.46 10.34 1.03
CA PRO A 48 23.14 9.85 -0.17
C PRO A 48 22.43 8.69 -0.90
N TYR A 49 21.23 8.29 -0.45
CA TYR A 49 20.46 7.14 -0.91
C TYR A 49 19.59 7.44 -2.15
N VAL A 50 20.13 8.21 -3.09
CA VAL A 50 19.38 8.71 -4.27
C VAL A 50 19.15 7.65 -5.35
N ASN A 51 19.92 6.55 -5.32
CA ASN A 51 19.92 5.48 -6.32
C ASN A 51 19.65 4.10 -5.69
N PRO A 52 18.47 3.89 -5.07
CA PRO A 52 18.10 2.60 -4.52
C PRO A 52 17.90 1.57 -5.64
N LEU A 53 18.14 0.30 -5.34
CA LEU A 53 17.95 -0.80 -6.30
C LEU A 53 16.90 -1.77 -5.75
N LEU A 54 15.86 -2.06 -6.52
CA LEU A 54 14.97 -3.18 -6.25
C LEU A 54 15.41 -4.37 -7.06
N ASN A 55 15.54 -5.54 -6.44
CA ASN A 55 16.07 -6.73 -7.09
C ASN A 55 15.29 -7.99 -6.71
N VAL A 56 15.04 -8.84 -7.70
CA VAL A 56 14.59 -10.22 -7.54
C VAL A 56 15.61 -11.14 -8.18
N ASN A 57 16.05 -12.17 -7.46
CA ASN A 57 16.96 -13.17 -8.00
C ASN A 57 16.64 -14.59 -7.52
N VAL A 58 16.94 -15.55 -8.38
CA VAL A 58 16.82 -16.98 -8.11
C VAL A 58 18.19 -17.63 -8.26
N TRP A 59 18.61 -18.35 -7.21
CA TRP A 59 19.84 -19.14 -7.19
C TRP A 59 19.54 -20.63 -7.40
N ASN A 60 20.28 -21.26 -8.30
CA ASN A 60 20.19 -22.69 -8.65
C ASN A 60 18.76 -23.21 -8.84
N GLU A 61 17.85 -22.37 -9.36
CA GLU A 61 16.42 -22.69 -9.53
C GLU A 61 15.74 -23.15 -8.23
N LYS A 62 16.20 -22.68 -7.07
CA LYS A 62 15.72 -23.09 -5.73
C LYS A 62 15.47 -21.92 -4.79
N THR A 63 16.43 -21.01 -4.66
CA THR A 63 16.37 -19.97 -3.64
C THR A 63 15.94 -18.66 -4.27
N LEU A 64 14.72 -18.22 -3.97
CA LEU A 64 14.19 -16.92 -4.37
C LEU A 64 14.52 -15.87 -3.32
N ASN A 65 15.08 -14.77 -3.79
CA ASN A 65 15.43 -13.61 -2.98
C ASN A 65 14.78 -12.38 -3.60
N PHE A 66 14.25 -11.51 -2.75
CA PHE A 66 13.73 -10.21 -3.13
C PHE A 66 14.27 -9.20 -2.13
N HIS A 67 14.89 -8.13 -2.62
CA HIS A 67 15.60 -7.21 -1.76
C HIS A 67 15.68 -5.81 -2.34
N ILE A 68 15.91 -4.86 -1.43
CA ILE A 68 16.22 -3.48 -1.79
C ILE A 68 17.66 -3.18 -1.36
N LYS A 69 18.42 -2.47 -2.19
CA LYS A 69 19.74 -1.93 -1.84
C LYS A 69 19.75 -0.42 -1.83
N ASN A 70 20.68 0.17 -1.07
CA ASN A 70 20.94 1.61 -1.00
C ASN A 70 19.67 2.43 -0.66
N SER A 71 18.84 1.93 0.24
CA SER A 71 17.50 2.47 0.54
C SER A 71 17.39 3.17 1.89
N GLY A 72 18.49 3.75 2.37
CA GLY A 72 18.61 4.26 3.73
C GLY A 72 19.77 3.59 4.47
N PHE A 73 20.00 4.08 5.69
CA PHE A 73 20.97 3.47 6.60
C PHE A 73 20.32 2.26 7.26
N SER A 74 20.96 1.09 7.14
CA SER A 74 20.48 -0.13 7.79
C SER A 74 21.63 -0.83 8.49
N GLN A 75 21.52 -1.01 9.79
CA GLN A 75 22.46 -1.77 10.60
C GLN A 75 21.73 -2.84 11.38
N GLU A 76 22.45 -3.89 11.74
CA GLU A 76 21.94 -4.92 12.62
C GLU A 76 21.53 -4.29 13.97
N GLY A 77 20.34 -4.62 14.45
CA GLY A 77 19.78 -4.04 15.68
C GLY A 77 18.96 -2.77 15.49
N THR A 78 18.94 -2.14 14.31
CA THR A 78 18.06 -0.98 14.08
C THR A 78 16.66 -1.42 13.63
N MET A 79 15.64 -0.77 14.19
CA MET A 79 14.25 -1.09 13.84
C MET A 79 13.93 -0.54 12.46
N HIS A 80 13.53 -1.43 11.55
CA HIS A 80 13.11 -1.05 10.21
C HIS A 80 11.64 -1.41 10.00
N SER A 81 10.88 -0.47 9.45
CA SER A 81 9.57 -0.76 8.88
C SER A 81 9.61 -0.44 7.39
N ILE A 82 9.39 -1.45 6.56
CA ILE A 82 9.36 -1.29 5.11
C ILE A 82 7.92 -1.43 4.64
N LEU A 83 7.48 -0.42 3.89
CA LEU A 83 6.13 -0.27 3.39
C LEU A 83 6.19 -0.21 1.87
N PHE A 84 5.31 -0.96 1.20
CA PHE A 84 5.09 -0.88 -0.24
C PHE A 84 3.68 -0.37 -0.50
N LEU A 85 3.55 0.57 -1.43
CA LEU A 85 2.29 1.11 -1.92
C LEU A 85 2.25 0.98 -3.45
N PRO A 86 1.84 -0.18 -3.97
CA PRO A 86 1.61 -0.38 -5.40
C PRO A 86 0.40 0.42 -5.88
N ASN A 87 0.47 0.98 -7.09
CA ASN A 87 -0.61 1.74 -7.71
C ASN A 87 -1.71 0.87 -8.33
N ILE A 88 -2.04 -0.24 -7.68
CA ILE A 88 -3.07 -1.19 -8.13
C ILE A 88 -4.40 -0.89 -7.43
N GLU A 89 -4.34 -0.65 -6.12
CA GLU A 89 -5.50 -0.38 -5.27
C GLU A 89 -5.27 0.93 -4.50
N PRO A 90 -6.27 1.82 -4.41
CA PRO A 90 -6.10 3.08 -3.72
C PRO A 90 -5.83 2.85 -2.23
N LYS A 91 -4.65 3.30 -1.78
CA LYS A 91 -4.24 3.41 -0.36
C LYS A 91 -4.02 2.08 0.37
N VAL A 92 -3.79 0.98 -0.33
CA VAL A 92 -3.43 -0.30 0.31
C VAL A 92 -1.93 -0.36 0.57
N ILE A 93 -1.53 -0.35 1.84
CA ILE A 93 -0.15 -0.48 2.26
C ILE A 93 0.17 -1.96 2.51
N TYR A 94 1.25 -2.43 1.89
CA TYR A 94 1.85 -3.73 2.13
C TYR A 94 3.04 -3.56 3.08
N TYR A 95 2.93 -4.13 4.27
CA TYR A 95 3.96 -4.14 5.30
C TYR A 95 4.84 -5.36 5.12
N VAL A 96 6.15 -5.18 5.17
CA VAL A 96 7.09 -6.30 5.21
C VAL A 96 7.09 -6.90 6.62
N GLY A 97 6.83 -8.21 6.72
CA GLY A 97 6.73 -8.92 7.98
C GLY A 97 8.09 -9.31 8.55
N ASN A 98 8.96 -9.88 7.71
CA ASN A 98 10.29 -10.35 8.09
C ASN A 98 11.34 -9.79 7.13
N ILE A 99 12.42 -9.26 7.70
CA ILE A 99 13.58 -8.76 6.96
C ILE A 99 14.87 -9.44 7.41
N ASN A 100 15.83 -9.54 6.50
CA ASN A 100 17.24 -9.78 6.83
C ASN A 100 18.07 -8.63 6.26
N ILE A 101 19.13 -8.23 6.95
CA ILE A 101 20.05 -7.19 6.47
C ILE A 101 21.37 -7.88 6.10
N SER A 102 22.00 -7.47 5.00
CA SER A 102 23.34 -7.93 4.65
C SER A 102 24.38 -7.49 5.68
N SER A 103 25.51 -8.20 5.74
CA SER A 103 26.61 -7.86 6.67
C SER A 103 27.18 -6.46 6.46
N ASP A 104 27.10 -5.91 5.24
CA ASP A 104 27.53 -4.54 4.93
C ASP A 104 26.45 -3.48 5.21
N GLY A 105 25.26 -3.88 5.67
CA GLY A 105 24.16 -2.97 5.96
C GLY A 105 23.46 -2.35 4.74
N LYS A 106 23.87 -2.71 3.51
CA LYS A 106 23.40 -2.04 2.30
C LYS A 106 22.21 -2.69 1.64
N THR A 107 21.92 -3.95 1.97
CA THR A 107 20.87 -4.76 1.35
C THR A 107 19.87 -5.21 2.41
N ILE A 108 18.58 -5.00 2.15
CA ILE A 108 17.50 -5.49 2.98
C ILE A 108 16.71 -6.53 2.19
N PHE A 109 16.79 -7.78 2.61
CA PHE A 109 16.04 -8.91 2.05
C PHE A 109 14.64 -8.99 2.67
N LEU A 110 13.64 -9.19 1.82
CA LEU A 110 12.22 -9.11 2.15
C LEU A 110 11.60 -10.50 1.99
N LYS A 111 11.00 -11.04 3.06
CA LYS A 111 10.59 -12.46 3.10
C LYS A 111 9.08 -12.69 3.08
N SER A 112 8.30 -11.79 3.65
CA SER A 112 6.85 -11.94 3.79
C SER A 112 6.18 -10.58 3.87
N PHE A 113 4.91 -10.55 3.51
CA PHE A 113 4.13 -9.32 3.41
C PHE A 113 2.78 -9.49 4.11
N LYS A 114 2.17 -8.37 4.48
CA LYS A 114 0.80 -8.31 4.97
C LYS A 114 0.20 -6.96 4.60
N THR A 115 -1.11 -6.85 4.65
CA THR A 115 -1.83 -5.57 4.63
C THR A 115 -2.66 -5.46 5.91
N ASP A 116 -3.37 -4.35 6.08
CA ASP A 116 -4.35 -4.22 7.16
C ASP A 116 -5.53 -5.22 7.00
N TYR A 117 -5.72 -5.75 5.78
CA TYR A 117 -6.81 -6.66 5.42
C TYR A 117 -6.38 -8.13 5.34
N VAL A 118 -5.11 -8.40 5.00
CA VAL A 118 -4.58 -9.76 4.77
C VAL A 118 -3.30 -9.97 5.58
N LYS A 119 -3.36 -10.86 6.58
CA LYS A 119 -2.28 -11.03 7.57
C LYS A 119 -1.02 -11.72 7.05
N ASN A 120 -1.12 -12.55 6.00
CA ASN A 120 0.00 -13.34 5.52
C ASN A 120 -0.03 -13.46 4.00
N ILE A 121 0.93 -12.83 3.35
CA ILE A 121 1.17 -12.85 1.92
C ILE A 121 2.59 -13.37 1.73
N SER A 122 2.72 -14.52 1.07
CA SER A 122 4.03 -15.09 0.74
C SER A 122 4.77 -14.18 -0.23
N LEU A 123 6.11 -14.29 -0.24
CA LEU A 123 6.93 -13.54 -1.20
C LEU A 123 6.47 -13.76 -2.65
N ILE A 124 6.25 -15.01 -3.06
CA ILE A 124 5.83 -15.32 -4.43
C ILE A 124 4.48 -14.69 -4.80
N ASN A 125 3.50 -14.72 -3.89
CA ASN A 125 2.19 -14.09 -4.14
C ASN A 125 2.32 -12.56 -4.22
N PHE A 126 3.17 -11.97 -3.38
CA PHE A 126 3.45 -10.54 -3.44
C PHE A 126 4.13 -10.14 -4.76
N LEU A 127 5.13 -10.90 -5.21
CA LEU A 127 5.78 -10.66 -6.50
C LEU A 127 4.80 -10.77 -7.67
N GLU A 128 3.84 -11.70 -7.62
CA GLU A 128 2.79 -11.83 -8.63
C GLU A 128 1.82 -10.64 -8.58
N ILE A 129 1.45 -10.14 -7.40
CA ILE A 129 0.66 -8.90 -7.25
C ILE A 129 1.38 -7.73 -7.91
N LEU A 130 2.69 -7.59 -7.70
CA LEU A 130 3.48 -6.49 -8.27
C LEU A 130 3.48 -6.45 -9.80
N LYS A 131 3.19 -7.58 -10.49
CA LYS A 131 3.08 -7.60 -11.98
C LYS A 131 1.93 -6.76 -12.51
N LYS A 132 0.95 -6.44 -11.67
CA LYS A 132 -0.21 -5.62 -12.03
C LYS A 132 0.01 -4.13 -11.77
N ALA A 133 1.06 -3.77 -11.06
CA ALA A 133 1.42 -2.38 -10.81
C ALA A 133 2.19 -1.82 -12.01
N SER A 134 1.98 -0.54 -12.32
CA SER A 134 2.89 0.24 -13.16
C SER A 134 3.81 1.14 -12.35
N LYS A 135 3.52 1.34 -11.05
CA LYS A 135 4.36 2.10 -10.12
C LYS A 135 4.26 1.52 -8.72
N ILE A 136 5.36 1.55 -7.98
CA ILE A 136 5.38 1.31 -6.53
C ILE A 136 6.09 2.45 -5.82
N ASP A 137 5.48 2.90 -4.74
CA ASP A 137 6.13 3.76 -3.75
C ASP A 137 6.56 2.89 -2.57
N VAL A 138 7.81 3.04 -2.15
CA VAL A 138 8.40 2.28 -1.04
C VAL A 138 8.87 3.26 0.02
N ARG A 139 8.50 3.02 1.27
CA ARG A 139 9.00 3.78 2.42
C ARG A 139 9.82 2.86 3.31
N VAL A 140 11.08 3.21 3.51
CA VAL A 140 11.94 2.61 4.53
C VAL A 140 11.95 3.53 5.74
N LYS A 141 11.32 3.10 6.83
CA LYS A 141 11.34 3.82 8.11
C LYS A 141 12.43 3.26 8.99
N THR A 142 13.21 4.15 9.57
CA THR A 142 14.26 3.86 10.54
C THR A 142 14.10 4.81 11.74
N GLU A 143 14.87 4.59 12.80
CA GLU A 143 14.98 5.56 13.89
C GLU A 143 15.58 6.91 13.45
N PHE A 144 16.30 6.94 12.32
CA PHE A 144 16.96 8.13 11.78
C PHE A 144 16.10 8.91 10.78
N GLY A 145 14.95 8.36 10.37
CA GLY A 145 14.07 9.02 9.43
C GLY A 145 13.29 8.07 8.51
N ASN A 146 12.52 8.69 7.62
CA ASN A 146 11.74 8.01 6.60
C ASN A 146 12.37 8.27 5.23
N TYR A 147 12.66 7.20 4.51
CA TYR A 147 13.23 7.26 3.16
C TYR A 147 12.20 6.79 2.15
N ASP A 148 11.71 7.71 1.34
CA ASP A 148 10.74 7.45 0.28
C ASP A 148 11.44 7.18 -1.05
N ILE A 149 10.98 6.14 -1.74
CA ILE A 149 11.59 5.60 -2.94
C ILE A 149 10.50 5.30 -3.95
N HIS A 150 10.78 5.62 -5.22
CA HIS A 150 9.86 5.43 -6.32
C HIS A 150 10.46 4.48 -7.37
N PHE A 151 9.71 3.44 -7.74
CA PHE A 151 10.06 2.55 -8.84
C PHE A 151 8.94 2.48 -9.89
N ASN A 152 9.34 2.54 -11.16
CA ASN A 152 8.53 2.20 -12.31
C ASN A 152 8.46 0.67 -12.43
N MET A 153 7.25 0.13 -12.58
CA MET A 153 7.04 -1.30 -12.69
C MET A 153 6.76 -1.75 -14.12
N ASP A 154 6.80 -0.83 -15.09
CA ASP A 154 6.71 -1.17 -16.51
C ASP A 154 7.82 -2.17 -16.89
N GLY A 155 7.43 -3.29 -17.51
CA GLY A 155 8.35 -4.38 -17.87
C GLY A 155 8.71 -5.34 -16.73
N TYR A 156 8.25 -5.10 -15.49
CA TYR A 156 8.51 -6.00 -14.36
C TYR A 156 7.98 -7.41 -14.60
N ALA A 157 6.78 -7.56 -15.16
CA ALA A 157 6.18 -8.88 -15.41
C ALA A 157 7.04 -9.75 -16.34
N ASP A 158 7.61 -9.15 -17.37
CA ASP A 158 8.52 -9.83 -18.30
C ASP A 158 9.86 -10.15 -17.62
N ALA A 159 10.40 -9.21 -16.86
CA ALA A 159 11.65 -9.40 -16.12
C ALA A 159 11.52 -10.52 -15.07
N LEU A 160 10.41 -10.57 -14.34
CA LEU A 160 10.11 -11.60 -13.37
C LEU A 160 9.97 -12.97 -14.04
N THR A 161 9.32 -13.05 -15.21
CA THR A 161 9.19 -14.32 -15.97
C THR A 161 10.55 -14.88 -16.41
N LYS A 162 11.52 -14.01 -16.70
CA LYS A 162 12.89 -14.43 -17.02
C LYS A 162 13.64 -14.99 -15.80
N VAL A 163 13.35 -14.50 -14.60
CA VAL A 163 13.97 -14.94 -13.33
C VAL A 163 13.28 -16.19 -12.77
N LEU A 164 11.95 -16.19 -12.71
CA LEU A 164 11.12 -17.29 -12.19
C LEU A 164 10.86 -18.31 -13.29
N THR A 165 11.85 -19.14 -13.59
CA THR A 165 11.70 -20.11 -14.67
C THR A 165 10.72 -21.23 -14.32
N LYS A 166 10.26 -21.96 -15.35
CA LYS A 166 9.45 -23.17 -15.17
C LYS A 166 10.09 -24.18 -14.22
N ASN A 167 11.43 -24.27 -14.21
CA ASN A 167 12.16 -25.19 -13.33
C ASN A 167 12.07 -24.75 -11.87
N PHE A 168 12.27 -23.46 -11.57
CA PHE A 168 12.06 -22.91 -10.24
C PHE A 168 10.62 -23.17 -9.75
N ILE A 169 9.63 -22.85 -10.57
CA ILE A 169 8.22 -23.05 -10.22
C ILE A 169 7.93 -24.52 -9.91
N ARG A 170 8.42 -25.45 -10.76
CA ARG A 170 8.30 -26.89 -10.52
C ARG A 170 8.98 -27.33 -9.22
N ASN A 171 10.18 -26.85 -8.95
CA ASN A 171 10.94 -27.18 -7.74
C ASN A 171 10.27 -26.65 -6.47
N SER A 172 9.50 -25.57 -6.58
CA SER A 172 8.73 -25.00 -5.47
C SER A 172 7.42 -25.75 -5.16
N ASN A 173 7.09 -26.81 -5.90
CA ASN A 173 5.80 -27.51 -5.83
C ASN A 173 4.58 -26.59 -6.04
N LEU A 174 4.77 -25.49 -6.77
CA LEU A 174 3.71 -24.56 -7.15
C LEU A 174 3.43 -24.70 -8.63
N THR A 175 2.20 -24.36 -9.05
CA THR A 175 1.92 -24.11 -10.47
C THR A 175 1.73 -22.60 -10.70
N ASN A 176 2.00 -22.13 -11.91
CA ASN A 176 1.71 -20.74 -12.28
C ASN A 176 0.22 -20.40 -12.07
N VAL A 177 -0.66 -21.37 -12.31
CA VAL A 177 -2.11 -21.23 -12.10
C VAL A 177 -2.42 -21.03 -10.61
N ASP A 178 -1.78 -21.78 -9.72
CA ASP A 178 -1.99 -21.64 -8.27
C ASP A 178 -1.47 -20.30 -7.75
N ILE A 179 -0.28 -19.88 -8.19
CA ILE A 179 0.30 -18.59 -7.81
C ILE A 179 -0.62 -17.44 -8.25
N GLN A 180 -1.05 -17.46 -9.52
CA GLN A 180 -1.93 -16.44 -10.05
C GLN A 180 -3.27 -16.43 -9.31
N LYS A 181 -3.93 -17.60 -9.17
CA LYS A 181 -5.21 -17.73 -8.46
C LYS A 181 -5.12 -17.24 -7.01
N ASN A 182 -4.04 -17.54 -6.30
CA ASN A 182 -3.83 -17.08 -4.94
C ASN A 182 -3.63 -15.56 -4.88
N SER A 183 -2.85 -14.99 -5.80
CA SER A 183 -2.67 -13.54 -5.90
C SER A 183 -3.98 -12.80 -6.22
N ASP A 184 -4.80 -13.35 -7.11
CA ASP A 184 -6.11 -12.83 -7.49
C ASP A 184 -7.09 -12.87 -6.31
N LEU A 185 -7.09 -13.98 -5.56
CA LEU A 185 -7.90 -14.13 -4.35
C LEU A 185 -7.51 -13.11 -3.27
N ILE A 186 -6.21 -12.85 -3.09
CA ILE A 186 -5.72 -11.84 -2.15
C ILE A 186 -6.23 -10.46 -2.54
N LEU A 187 -6.09 -10.08 -3.81
CA LEU A 187 -6.56 -8.78 -4.30
C LEU A 187 -8.08 -8.65 -4.20
N LYS A 188 -8.81 -9.72 -4.53
CA LYS A 188 -10.27 -9.76 -4.35
C LYS A 188 -10.66 -9.53 -2.89
N ASN A 189 -10.03 -10.23 -1.95
CA ASN A 189 -10.32 -10.05 -0.52
C ASN A 189 -10.05 -8.63 -0.06
N ILE A 190 -8.95 -8.01 -0.51
CA ILE A 190 -8.63 -6.62 -0.22
C ILE A 190 -9.73 -5.69 -0.77
N SER A 191 -10.12 -5.88 -2.04
CA SER A 191 -11.15 -5.08 -2.70
C SER A 191 -12.53 -5.21 -2.02
N ASP A 192 -12.91 -6.44 -1.62
CA ASP A 192 -14.16 -6.72 -0.91
C ASP A 192 -14.18 -6.04 0.47
N HIS A 193 -13.04 -6.03 1.19
CA HIS A 193 -12.91 -5.33 2.47
C HIS A 193 -13.05 -3.82 2.31
N ILE A 194 -12.35 -3.21 1.34
CA ILE A 194 -12.42 -1.77 1.05
C ILE A 194 -13.84 -1.37 0.66
N SER A 195 -14.52 -2.20 -0.15
CA SER A 195 -15.89 -1.95 -0.59
C SER A 195 -16.87 -1.92 0.59
N LYS A 196 -16.78 -2.89 1.51
CA LYS A 196 -17.60 -2.93 2.73
C LYS A 196 -17.33 -1.75 3.66
N GLU A 197 -16.06 -1.37 3.82
CA GLU A 197 -15.68 -0.22 4.63
C GLU A 197 -16.27 1.08 4.08
N ASN A 198 -16.18 1.27 2.76
CA ASN A 198 -16.78 2.41 2.06
C ASN A 198 -18.31 2.43 2.17
N GLU A 199 -18.97 1.28 2.05
CA GLU A 199 -20.42 1.15 2.24
C GLU A 199 -20.84 1.60 3.64
N GLY A 200 -20.13 1.14 4.68
CA GLY A 200 -20.36 1.56 6.06
C GLY A 200 -20.16 3.07 6.26
N ILE A 201 -19.07 3.63 5.74
CA ILE A 201 -18.82 5.07 5.80
C ILE A 201 -19.93 5.87 5.08
N ASN A 202 -20.38 5.40 3.92
CA ASN A 202 -21.46 6.06 3.17
C ASN A 202 -22.80 6.01 3.91
N LYS A 203 -23.10 4.90 4.60
CA LYS A 203 -24.26 4.81 5.49
C LYS A 203 -24.16 5.80 6.66
N ILE A 204 -22.99 5.95 7.27
CA ILE A 204 -22.80 6.94 8.33
C ILE A 204 -22.99 8.36 7.78
N LYS A 205 -22.42 8.67 6.61
CA LYS A 205 -22.60 9.97 5.96
C LYS A 205 -24.08 10.27 5.71
N SER A 206 -24.87 9.33 5.19
CA SER A 206 -26.31 9.58 4.97
C SER A 206 -27.06 9.85 6.27
N LEU A 207 -26.74 9.13 7.35
CA LEU A 207 -27.32 9.39 8.67
C LEU A 207 -26.93 10.77 9.24
N LEU A 208 -25.69 11.21 9.02
CA LEU A 208 -25.22 12.53 9.43
C LEU A 208 -25.84 13.66 8.60
N LEU A 209 -26.02 13.46 7.29
CA LEU A 209 -26.77 14.40 6.42
C LEU A 209 -28.20 14.57 6.91
N ASN A 210 -28.87 13.47 7.28
CA ASN A 210 -30.26 13.49 7.73
C ASN A 210 -30.48 14.32 9.01
N ILE A 211 -29.46 14.42 9.87
CA ILE A 211 -29.52 15.29 11.06
C ILE A 211 -29.02 16.72 10.79
N GLY A 212 -28.55 17.01 9.57
CA GLY A 212 -28.17 18.34 9.13
C GLY A 212 -26.69 18.70 9.29
N VAL A 213 -25.78 17.72 9.36
CA VAL A 213 -24.33 17.93 9.26
C VAL A 213 -23.97 18.35 7.83
N GLU A 214 -23.13 19.36 7.70
CA GLU A 214 -22.73 19.94 6.40
C GLU A 214 -21.66 19.10 5.67
N GLU A 215 -21.61 19.19 4.34
CA GLU A 215 -20.69 18.40 3.50
C GLU A 215 -19.20 18.65 3.80
N ASN A 216 -18.86 19.84 4.27
CA ASN A 216 -17.48 20.21 4.63
C ASN A 216 -16.96 19.48 5.89
N GLU A 217 -17.83 19.03 6.80
CA GLU A 217 -17.45 18.32 8.02
C GLU A 217 -17.78 16.82 7.96
N ILE A 218 -18.64 16.41 7.02
CA ILE A 218 -19.25 15.08 7.05
C ILE A 218 -18.27 13.93 6.87
N SER A 219 -17.24 14.14 6.05
CA SER A 219 -16.24 13.10 5.77
C SER A 219 -15.46 12.73 7.02
N ASP A 220 -15.04 13.73 7.79
CA ASP A 220 -14.26 13.54 9.01
C ASP A 220 -15.16 13.11 10.17
N ALA A 221 -16.37 13.66 10.28
CA ALA A 221 -17.37 13.19 11.23
C ALA A 221 -17.71 11.70 11.02
N ALA A 222 -17.89 11.25 9.77
CA ALA A 222 -18.19 9.87 9.46
C ALA A 222 -17.04 8.91 9.83
N LYS A 223 -15.79 9.29 9.53
CA LYS A 223 -14.61 8.51 9.93
C LYS A 223 -14.47 8.43 11.45
N ASN A 224 -14.62 9.56 12.15
CA ASN A 224 -14.50 9.60 13.60
C ASN A 224 -15.60 8.77 14.28
N LEU A 225 -16.82 8.82 13.74
CA LEU A 225 -17.91 7.97 14.22
C LEU A 225 -17.62 6.49 13.96
N LYS A 226 -17.09 6.12 12.78
CA LYS A 226 -16.70 4.74 12.48
C LYS A 226 -15.68 4.20 13.47
N ILE A 227 -14.63 4.97 13.77
CA ILE A 227 -13.62 4.61 14.77
C ILE A 227 -14.28 4.34 16.13
N LYS A 228 -15.21 5.22 16.54
CA LYS A 228 -15.92 5.06 17.81
C LYS A 228 -16.82 3.82 17.83
N LEU A 229 -17.49 3.50 16.73
CA LEU A 229 -18.28 2.26 16.62
C LEU A 229 -17.40 1.02 16.76
N ASP A 230 -16.22 1.03 16.13
CA ASP A 230 -15.26 -0.07 16.22
C ASP A 230 -14.72 -0.25 17.65
N GLU A 231 -14.45 0.85 18.37
CA GLU A 231 -14.09 0.82 19.80
C GLU A 231 -15.16 0.15 20.68
N TYR A 232 -16.43 0.29 20.29
CA TYR A 232 -17.58 -0.31 21.00
C TYR A 232 -17.99 -1.68 20.45
N ASN A 233 -17.30 -2.23 19.46
CA ASN A 233 -17.71 -3.44 18.72
C ASN A 233 -19.15 -3.35 18.17
N ILE A 234 -19.55 -2.18 17.65
CA ILE A 234 -20.88 -1.98 17.04
C ILE A 234 -20.72 -2.03 15.52
N GLU A 235 -21.46 -2.92 14.87
CA GLU A 235 -21.50 -2.94 13.40
C GLU A 235 -22.28 -1.74 12.85
N VAL A 236 -21.74 -1.08 11.83
CA VAL A 236 -22.42 0.05 11.16
C VAL A 236 -23.79 -0.37 10.60
N ASN A 237 -23.97 -1.65 10.27
CA ASN A 237 -25.22 -2.20 9.78
C ASN A 237 -26.34 -2.18 10.83
N GLU A 238 -26.00 -2.21 12.11
CA GLU A 238 -26.98 -2.11 13.21
C GLU A 238 -27.57 -0.70 13.31
N LEU A 239 -26.82 0.33 12.92
CA LEU A 239 -27.28 1.72 12.99
C LEU A 239 -28.46 1.98 12.05
N SER A 240 -29.55 2.51 12.58
CA SER A 240 -30.70 2.97 11.78
C SER A 240 -30.87 4.48 11.81
N ARG A 241 -30.47 5.11 12.93
CA ARG A 241 -30.78 6.51 13.22
C ARG A 241 -29.76 7.10 14.17
N ILE A 242 -29.50 8.39 13.99
CA ILE A 242 -28.65 9.21 14.84
C ILE A 242 -29.48 10.38 15.34
N GLU A 243 -29.34 10.74 16.61
CA GLU A 243 -29.92 11.96 17.17
C GLU A 243 -28.85 12.83 17.83
N PRO A 244 -28.77 14.13 17.50
CA PRO A 244 -27.87 15.05 18.18
C PRO A 244 -28.43 15.45 19.56
N LYS A 245 -27.58 15.42 20.58
CA LYS A 245 -27.86 15.96 21.91
C LYS A 245 -26.68 16.81 22.39
N ILE A 246 -26.98 18.04 22.80
CA ILE A 246 -25.99 18.90 23.47
C ILE A 246 -25.99 18.55 24.95
N ASN A 247 -24.84 18.15 25.49
CA ASN A 247 -24.71 17.83 26.91
C ASN A 247 -24.58 19.09 27.78
N PHE A 248 -24.54 18.93 29.10
CA PHE A 248 -24.42 20.05 30.05
C PHE A 248 -23.12 20.86 29.89
N LEU A 249 -22.06 20.24 29.36
CA LEU A 249 -20.78 20.89 29.02
C LEU A 249 -20.80 21.59 27.65
N LYS A 250 -21.96 21.69 27.00
CA LYS A 250 -22.15 22.30 25.67
C LYS A 250 -21.40 21.58 24.53
N ASN A 251 -21.12 20.29 24.68
CA ASN A 251 -20.54 19.46 23.63
C ASN A 251 -21.62 18.64 22.91
N LEU A 252 -21.33 18.25 21.66
CA LEU A 252 -22.21 17.43 20.84
C LEU A 252 -22.04 15.94 21.13
N ASN A 253 -23.10 15.31 21.63
CA ASN A 253 -23.24 13.86 21.69
C ASN A 253 -24.17 13.39 20.57
N LEU A 254 -23.76 12.38 19.83
CA LEU A 254 -24.63 11.65 18.92
C LEU A 254 -25.18 10.41 19.63
N VAL A 255 -26.50 10.36 19.82
CA VAL A 255 -27.19 9.17 20.33
C VAL A 255 -27.49 8.25 19.15
N LEU A 256 -27.08 7.00 19.27
CA LEU A 256 -27.15 6.02 18.19
C LEU A 256 -28.27 5.02 18.47
N TYR A 257 -29.05 4.67 17.45
CA TYR A 257 -30.18 3.76 17.56
C TYR A 257 -30.08 2.61 16.57
N ASP A 258 -30.59 1.45 16.97
CA ASP A 258 -30.69 0.26 16.13
C ASP A 258 -31.95 0.25 15.26
N SER A 259 -32.12 -0.75 14.39
CA SER A 259 -33.31 -0.91 13.54
C SER A 259 -34.63 -1.07 14.29
N LYS A 260 -34.60 -1.41 15.58
CA LYS A 260 -35.76 -1.50 16.48
C LYS A 260 -35.99 -0.20 17.26
N ASN A 261 -35.28 0.87 16.90
CA ASN A 261 -35.28 2.16 17.57
C ASN A 261 -34.85 2.12 19.04
N MET A 262 -34.08 1.10 19.42
CA MET A 262 -33.46 0.98 20.73
C MET A 262 -32.14 1.75 20.74
N LYS A 263 -31.88 2.48 21.83
CA LYS A 263 -30.61 3.19 22.00
C LYS A 263 -29.48 2.16 22.13
N ILE A 264 -28.49 2.25 21.24
CA ILE A 264 -27.26 1.46 21.30
C ILE A 264 -26.28 2.12 22.27
N THR A 265 -25.88 3.37 21.95
CA THR A 265 -24.88 4.11 22.75
C THR A 265 -24.99 5.62 22.51
N SER A 266 -24.06 6.39 23.08
CA SER A 266 -23.90 7.82 22.81
C SER A 266 -22.42 8.15 22.64
N VAL A 267 -22.10 8.83 21.55
CA VAL A 267 -20.71 9.13 21.16
C VAL A 267 -20.51 10.64 21.16
N LEU A 268 -19.46 11.09 21.85
CA LEU A 268 -19.01 12.47 21.77
C LEU A 268 -18.26 12.66 20.44
N LEU A 269 -18.69 13.61 19.62
CA LEU A 269 -17.99 13.99 18.39
C LEU A 269 -17.80 15.51 18.32
N ASP A 270 -16.65 15.90 17.79
CA ASP A 270 -16.37 17.30 17.48
C ASP A 270 -16.80 17.60 16.04
N ILE A 271 -17.90 18.34 15.89
CA ILE A 271 -18.48 18.77 14.62
C ILE A 271 -18.86 20.26 14.79
N PRO A 272 -17.87 21.17 14.74
CA PRO A 272 -18.01 22.53 15.24
C PRO A 272 -19.07 23.36 14.52
N ASN A 273 -19.19 23.29 13.19
CA ASN A 273 -20.21 24.07 12.46
C ASN A 273 -21.61 23.56 12.80
N PHE A 274 -21.79 22.23 12.80
CA PHE A 274 -23.06 21.64 13.20
C PHE A 274 -23.44 21.95 14.66
N LEU A 275 -22.50 21.90 15.60
CA LEU A 275 -22.73 22.27 16.99
C LEU A 275 -23.13 23.75 17.11
N ASN A 276 -22.47 24.64 16.37
CA ASN A 276 -22.80 26.06 16.34
C ASN A 276 -24.19 26.32 15.76
N LYS A 277 -24.58 25.57 14.72
CA LYS A 277 -25.94 25.61 14.15
C LYS A 277 -27.00 25.21 15.19
N LEU A 278 -26.83 24.07 15.85
CA LEU A 278 -27.76 23.60 16.89
C LEU A 278 -27.86 24.56 18.09
N LYS A 279 -26.77 25.25 18.44
CA LYS A 279 -26.77 26.28 19.49
C LYS A 279 -27.59 27.51 19.09
N LYS A 280 -27.54 27.91 17.81
CA LYS A 280 -28.32 29.05 17.28
C LYS A 280 -29.82 28.74 17.22
N GLU A 281 -30.21 27.51 16.91
CA GLU A 281 -31.62 27.11 16.82
C GLU A 281 -32.32 26.97 18.19
N LYS A 282 -31.56 26.91 19.29
CA LYS A 282 -32.08 26.78 20.66
C LYS A 282 -32.16 28.09 21.45
N ASN A 283 -31.59 29.17 20.93
CA ASN A 283 -31.67 30.52 21.51
C ASN A 283 -32.74 31.32 20.77
#